data_AF-X0THT6-F1
#
_entry.id   AF-X0THT6-F1
#
_cell.length_a   1.000
_cell.length_b   1.000
_cell.length_c   1.000
_cell.angle_alpha   90.00
_cell.angle_beta   90.00
_cell.angle_gamma   90.00
#
_symmetry.space_group_name_H-M   'P 1'
#
loop_
_entity.id
_entity.type
_entity.pdbx_description
1 polymer ?
#
loop_
_entity_poly.entity_id
_entity_poly.type
_entity_poly.pdbx_seq_one_letter_code
_entity_poly.pdbx_strand_id
1 'polypeptide(L)'
;AGVQSEDLIERVQAEIEQALTGKVTLEDFSKEMPGIFRRFGVTPTSAHHIETVFQNGMQSSYNHGRWRMQTDPAVKDLFHWMYDAVEDDRTRPSHAAMDGVTRPPDDSIWRTWYPPNGHRCRCRIMTVPVEEATVTDKRRIARAAPDPGWSSNPGEWMD
;
A
#
# COMPACT_ATOMS: atom_id res chain seq x y z
N ALA A 1 -18.29 -21.24 -1.38
CA ALA A 1 -18.13 -19.81 -1.07
C ALA A 1 -16.78 -19.25 -1.53
N GLY A 2 -15.68 -20.01 -1.47
CA GLY A 2 -14.32 -19.52 -1.83
C GLY A 2 -14.09 -19.13 -3.30
N VAL A 3 -14.59 -19.91 -4.26
CA VAL A 3 -14.36 -19.64 -5.70
C VAL A 3 -14.96 -18.30 -6.15
N GLN A 4 -16.18 -17.96 -5.70
CA GLN A 4 -16.81 -16.69 -6.07
C GLN A 4 -16.13 -15.46 -5.46
N SER A 5 -15.48 -15.61 -4.30
CA SER A 5 -14.69 -14.53 -3.71
C SER A 5 -13.35 -14.33 -4.42
N GLU A 6 -12.72 -15.42 -4.89
CA GLU A 6 -11.48 -15.36 -5.68
C GLU A 6 -11.74 -14.70 -7.03
N ASP A 7 -12.76 -15.15 -7.77
CA ASP A 7 -13.16 -14.55 -9.06
C ASP A 7 -13.45 -13.04 -8.93
N LEU A 8 -14.05 -12.62 -7.81
CA LEU A 8 -14.30 -11.22 -7.52
C LEU A 8 -13.00 -10.44 -7.29
N ILE A 9 -12.07 -11.00 -6.51
CA ILE A 9 -10.77 -10.37 -6.23
C ILE A 9 -9.99 -10.20 -7.53
N GLU A 10 -9.88 -11.26 -8.34
CA GLU A 10 -9.20 -11.22 -9.64
C GLU A 10 -9.82 -10.18 -10.56
N ARG A 11 -11.16 -10.10 -10.60
CA ARG A 11 -11.83 -9.10 -11.42
C ARG A 11 -11.55 -7.68 -10.95
N VAL A 12 -11.58 -7.43 -9.64
CA VAL A 12 -11.25 -6.11 -9.07
C VAL A 12 -9.80 -5.75 -9.38
N GLN A 13 -8.87 -6.69 -9.26
CA GLN A 13 -7.45 -6.50 -9.59
C GLN A 13 -7.26 -6.13 -11.06
N ALA A 14 -7.91 -6.83 -11.99
CA ALA A 14 -7.81 -6.56 -13.42
C ALA A 14 -8.33 -5.15 -13.80
N GLU A 15 -9.40 -4.67 -13.16
CA GLU A 15 -9.90 -3.30 -13.38
C GLU A 15 -8.92 -2.25 -12.80
N ILE A 16 -8.29 -2.52 -11.65
CA ILE A 16 -7.26 -1.66 -11.07
C ILE A 16 -6.03 -1.59 -11.98
N GLU A 17 -5.58 -2.71 -12.55
CA GLU A 17 -4.46 -2.73 -13.50
C GLU A 17 -4.74 -1.87 -14.74
N GLN A 18 -5.95 -1.95 -15.29
CA GLN A 18 -6.35 -1.09 -16.40
C GLN A 18 -6.32 0.39 -16.01
N ALA A 19 -6.76 0.73 -14.79
CA ALA A 19 -6.70 2.09 -14.26
C ALA A 19 -5.24 2.58 -14.10
N LEU A 20 -4.31 1.74 -13.66
CA LEU A 20 -2.88 2.08 -13.59
C LEU A 20 -2.28 2.41 -14.96
N THR A 21 -2.76 1.77 -16.03
CA THR A 21 -2.33 2.06 -17.40
C THR A 21 -3.05 3.26 -18.04
N GLY A 22 -3.91 3.96 -17.28
CA GLY A 22 -4.66 5.13 -17.75
C GLY A 22 -5.85 4.80 -18.66
N LYS A 23 -6.23 3.52 -18.77
CA LYS A 23 -7.34 3.07 -19.63
C LYS A 23 -8.72 3.19 -18.97
N VAL A 24 -8.75 3.30 -17.64
CA VAL A 24 -9.97 3.39 -16.82
C VAL A 24 -9.79 4.52 -15.80
N THR A 25 -10.77 5.40 -15.69
CA THR A 25 -10.78 6.45 -14.65
C THR A 25 -11.49 6.00 -13.38
N LEU A 26 -11.35 6.75 -12.28
CA LEU A 26 -12.17 6.53 -11.07
C LEU A 26 -13.67 6.62 -11.36
N GLU A 27 -14.09 7.50 -12.28
CA GLU A 27 -15.49 7.63 -12.67
C GLU A 27 -15.99 6.37 -13.38
N ASP A 28 -15.21 5.85 -14.33
CA ASP A 28 -15.52 4.61 -15.05
C ASP A 28 -15.59 3.43 -14.09
N PHE A 29 -14.59 3.28 -13.22
CA PHE A 29 -14.58 2.24 -12.19
C PHE A 29 -15.80 2.32 -11.28
N SER A 30 -16.18 3.53 -10.84
CA SER A 30 -17.32 3.74 -9.95
C SER A 30 -18.67 3.38 -10.60
N LYS A 31 -18.79 3.51 -11.94
CA LYS A 31 -19.99 3.13 -12.70
C LYS A 31 -20.11 1.62 -12.88
N GLU A 32 -19.01 0.94 -13.16
CA GLU A 32 -18.99 -0.50 -13.48
C GLU A 32 -19.02 -1.41 -12.24
N MET A 33 -18.32 -1.02 -11.16
CA MET A 33 -18.15 -1.87 -9.99
C MET A 33 -19.43 -2.31 -9.26
N PRO A 34 -20.50 -1.49 -9.12
CA PRO A 34 -21.76 -1.96 -8.56
C PRO A 34 -22.32 -3.18 -9.29
N GLY A 35 -22.16 -3.24 -10.62
CA GLY A 35 -22.58 -4.36 -11.45
C GLY A 35 -21.76 -5.62 -11.17
N ILE A 36 -20.43 -5.47 -11.06
CA ILE A 36 -19.50 -6.56 -10.74
C ILE A 36 -19.81 -7.11 -9.34
N PHE A 37 -19.86 -6.26 -8.32
CA PHE A 37 -20.14 -6.71 -6.95
C PHE A 37 -21.46 -7.48 -6.84
N ARG A 38 -22.55 -6.96 -7.45
CA ARG A 38 -23.85 -7.66 -7.44
C ARG A 38 -23.79 -9.04 -8.08
N ARG A 39 -23.02 -9.22 -9.17
CA ARG A 39 -22.85 -10.54 -9.83
C ARG A 39 -22.19 -11.56 -8.90
N PHE A 40 -21.35 -11.11 -7.98
CA PHE A 40 -20.67 -11.95 -7.00
C PHE A 40 -21.36 -11.95 -5.62
N GLY A 41 -22.61 -11.49 -5.54
CA GLY A 41 -23.39 -11.47 -4.30
C GLY A 41 -22.89 -10.45 -3.25
N VAL A 42 -22.00 -9.54 -3.64
CA VAL A 42 -21.53 -8.44 -2.80
C VAL A 42 -22.40 -7.22 -3.09
N THR A 43 -23.03 -6.66 -2.06
CA THR A 43 -23.73 -5.37 -2.19
C THR A 43 -22.82 -4.29 -1.61
N PRO A 44 -22.27 -3.37 -2.44
CA PRO A 44 -21.51 -2.25 -1.90
C PRO A 44 -22.44 -1.40 -1.03
N THR A 45 -21.98 -1.07 0.18
CA THR A 45 -22.80 -0.37 1.18
C THR A 45 -23.04 1.11 0.83
N SER A 46 -22.21 1.72 -0.03
CA SER A 46 -22.35 3.09 -0.53
C SER A 46 -21.38 3.38 -1.69
N ALA A 47 -21.53 4.53 -2.37
CA ALA A 47 -20.54 5.03 -3.34
C ALA A 47 -19.15 5.25 -2.69
N HIS A 48 -19.11 5.72 -1.44
CA HIS A 48 -17.86 5.90 -0.70
C HIS A 48 -17.12 4.59 -0.45
N HIS A 49 -17.86 3.47 -0.28
CA HIS A 49 -17.24 2.17 -0.16
C HIS A 49 -16.51 1.78 -1.46
N ILE A 50 -17.13 2.00 -2.61
CA ILE A 50 -16.54 1.72 -3.92
C ILE A 50 -15.29 2.58 -4.16
N GLU A 51 -15.37 3.86 -3.85
CA GLU A 51 -14.23 4.78 -3.93
C GLU A 51 -13.08 4.33 -3.02
N THR A 52 -13.38 3.87 -1.81
CA THR A 52 -12.38 3.37 -0.87
C THR A 52 -11.70 2.11 -1.40
N VAL A 53 -12.47 1.17 -1.98
CA VAL A 53 -11.91 -0.03 -2.62
C VAL A 53 -10.96 0.36 -3.75
N PHE A 54 -11.38 1.28 -4.63
CA PHE A 54 -10.53 1.77 -5.72
C PHE A 54 -9.22 2.38 -5.21
N GLN A 55 -9.32 3.32 -4.27
CA GLN A 55 -8.15 4.03 -3.72
C GLN A 55 -7.16 3.08 -3.06
N ASN A 56 -7.66 2.13 -2.25
CA ASN A 56 -6.82 1.13 -1.59
C ASN A 56 -6.10 0.24 -2.62
N GLY A 57 -6.84 -0.21 -3.64
CA GLY A 57 -6.32 -1.06 -4.71
C GLY A 57 -5.23 -0.35 -5.51
N MET A 58 -5.52 0.85 -6.02
CA MET A 58 -4.56 1.67 -6.78
C MET A 58 -3.27 1.93 -5.99
N GLN A 59 -3.39 2.30 -4.72
CA GLN A 59 -2.24 2.58 -3.87
C GLN A 59 -1.39 1.32 -3.61
N SER A 60 -2.05 0.19 -3.36
CA SER A 60 -1.35 -1.08 -3.15
C SER A 60 -0.59 -1.52 -4.40
N SER A 61 -1.22 -1.44 -5.58
CA SER A 61 -0.58 -1.81 -6.84
C SER A 61 0.59 -0.88 -7.21
N TYR A 62 0.44 0.43 -7.00
CA TYR A 62 1.55 1.38 -7.19
C TYR A 62 2.72 1.06 -6.27
N ASN A 63 2.46 0.80 -4.99
CA ASN A 63 3.49 0.47 -4.02
C ASN A 63 4.15 -0.89 -4.25
N HIS A 64 3.41 -1.87 -4.77
CA HIS A 64 3.97 -3.14 -5.24
C HIS A 64 4.96 -2.94 -6.41
N GLY A 65 4.65 -2.06 -7.37
CA GLY A 65 5.59 -1.68 -8.42
C GLY A 65 6.85 -1.00 -7.85
N ARG A 66 6.67 -0.09 -6.89
CA ARG A 66 7.79 0.55 -6.17
C ARG A 66 8.65 -0.47 -5.43
N TRP A 67 8.03 -1.44 -4.76
CA TRP A 67 8.73 -2.51 -4.05
C TRP A 67 9.66 -3.25 -4.99
N ARG A 68 9.14 -3.76 -6.12
CA ARG A 68 9.94 -4.46 -7.13
C ARG A 68 11.17 -3.69 -7.58
N MET A 69 11.02 -2.38 -7.83
CA MET A 69 12.14 -1.52 -8.22
C MET A 69 13.16 -1.33 -7.08
N GLN A 70 12.70 -1.21 -5.83
CA GLN A 70 13.56 -0.97 -4.67
C GLN A 70 14.26 -2.25 -4.18
N THR A 71 13.67 -3.42 -4.44
CA THR A 71 14.26 -4.73 -4.11
C THR A 71 15.12 -5.32 -5.23
N ASP A 72 15.21 -4.66 -6.39
CA ASP A 72 16.09 -5.09 -7.47
C ASP A 72 17.53 -5.25 -6.94
N PRO A 73 18.18 -6.41 -7.13
CA PRO A 73 19.54 -6.65 -6.64
C PRO A 73 20.58 -5.62 -7.09
N ALA A 74 20.37 -4.96 -8.24
CA ALA A 74 21.25 -3.92 -8.74
C ALA A 74 21.15 -2.59 -7.95
N VAL A 75 20.06 -2.40 -7.19
CA VAL A 75 19.74 -1.13 -6.51
C VAL A 75 19.66 -1.32 -5.00
N LYS A 76 19.12 -2.44 -4.53
CA LYS A 76 18.75 -2.69 -3.13
C LYS A 76 19.88 -2.36 -2.15
N ASP A 77 21.09 -2.82 -2.42
CA ASP A 77 22.22 -2.67 -1.49
C ASP A 77 22.85 -1.25 -1.51
N LEU A 78 22.42 -0.39 -2.44
CA LEU A 78 22.90 0.99 -2.55
C LEU A 78 22.15 1.96 -1.63
N PHE A 79 21.00 1.56 -1.10
CA PHE A 79 20.10 2.46 -0.36
C PHE A 79 19.60 1.84 0.94
N HIS A 80 19.44 2.69 1.96
CA HIS A 80 18.50 2.45 3.04
C HIS A 80 17.12 2.96 2.65
N TRP A 81 16.09 2.46 3.34
CA TRP A 81 14.72 2.92 3.18
C TRP A 81 14.33 3.81 4.34
N MET A 82 13.70 4.93 4.04
CA MET A 82 13.15 5.86 5.01
C MET A 82 11.64 5.93 4.84
N TYR A 83 10.91 5.73 5.93
CA TYR A 83 9.48 5.98 5.99
C TYR A 83 9.23 7.49 6.03
N ASP A 84 8.47 7.99 5.07
CA ASP A 84 8.08 9.39 4.97
C ASP A 84 6.57 9.49 5.14
N ALA A 85 6.15 10.12 6.23
CA ALA A 85 4.77 10.52 6.47
C ALA A 85 4.56 11.94 5.92
N VAL A 86 3.32 12.27 5.53
CA VAL A 86 3.00 13.62 5.02
C VAL A 86 2.99 14.67 6.15
N GLU A 87 2.88 14.23 7.40
CA GLU A 87 2.90 15.07 8.62
C GLU A 87 1.91 16.24 8.64
N ASP A 88 0.76 16.10 7.99
CA ASP A 88 -0.36 17.05 8.11
C ASP A 88 -1.38 16.63 9.18
N ASP A 89 -2.41 17.46 9.37
CA ASP A 89 -3.51 17.25 10.34
C ASP A 89 -4.33 15.97 10.11
N ARG A 90 -4.20 15.34 8.95
CA ARG A 90 -4.86 14.08 8.59
C ARG A 90 -3.96 12.85 8.79
N THR A 91 -2.70 13.05 9.17
CA THR A 91 -1.75 11.97 9.42
C THR A 91 -2.05 11.35 10.78
N ARG A 92 -2.30 10.04 10.81
CA ARG A 92 -2.60 9.32 12.05
C ARG A 92 -1.37 9.32 12.97
N PRO A 93 -1.52 9.43 14.30
CA PRO A 93 -0.38 9.49 15.22
C PRO A 93 0.59 8.31 15.10
N SER A 94 0.09 7.10 14.82
CA SER A 94 0.95 5.92 14.61
C SER A 94 1.79 6.02 13.33
N HIS A 95 1.26 6.64 12.27
CA HIS A 95 1.98 6.86 11.01
C HIS A 95 3.00 8.00 11.18
N ALA A 96 2.63 9.07 11.88
CA ALA A 96 3.56 10.16 12.21
C ALA A 96 4.73 9.69 13.10
N ALA A 97 4.49 8.73 14.01
CA ALA A 97 5.55 8.14 14.83
C ALA A 97 6.61 7.38 14.01
N MET A 98 6.25 6.95 12.80
CA MET A 98 7.15 6.28 11.86
C MET A 98 7.92 7.25 10.97
N ASP A 99 7.59 8.54 10.98
CA ASP A 99 8.27 9.51 10.13
C ASP A 99 9.79 9.55 10.42
N GLY A 100 10.57 9.60 9.33
CA GLY A 100 12.03 9.58 9.36
C GLY A 100 12.64 8.27 9.86
N VAL A 101 11.85 7.20 10.07
CA VAL A 101 12.41 5.89 10.42
C VAL A 101 13.17 5.36 9.21
N THR A 102 14.49 5.33 9.34
CA THR A 102 15.41 4.84 8.31
C THR A 102 16.01 3.50 8.72
N ARG A 103 15.84 2.46 7.91
CA ARG A 103 16.34 1.09 8.15
C ARG A 103 16.82 0.45 6.84
N PRO A 104 17.72 -0.56 6.91
CA PRO A 104 18.12 -1.31 5.73
C PRO A 104 16.91 -1.97 5.04
N PRO A 105 16.96 -2.24 3.73
CA PRO A 105 15.88 -2.90 3.00
C PRO A 105 15.46 -4.26 3.57
N ASP A 106 16.40 -5.01 4.14
CA ASP A 106 16.13 -6.34 4.74
C ASP A 106 15.61 -6.29 6.18
N ASP A 107 15.41 -5.10 6.75
CA ASP A 107 14.83 -5.02 8.09
C ASP A 107 13.37 -5.48 8.08
N SER A 108 13.04 -6.39 8.99
CA SER A 108 11.70 -6.97 9.12
C SER A 108 10.59 -5.95 9.35
N ILE A 109 10.92 -4.72 9.77
CA ILE A 109 9.96 -3.63 9.90
C ILE A 109 9.16 -3.42 8.62
N TRP A 110 9.79 -3.56 7.44
CA TRP A 110 9.17 -3.30 6.14
C TRP A 110 8.12 -4.33 5.75
N ARG A 111 8.16 -5.53 6.34
CA ARG A 111 7.08 -6.52 6.19
C ARG A 111 5.73 -6.00 6.70
N THR A 112 5.78 -5.05 7.64
CA THR A 112 4.59 -4.47 8.29
C THR A 112 4.37 -2.99 7.96
N TRP A 113 5.44 -2.25 7.69
CA TRP A 113 5.43 -0.80 7.52
C TRP A 113 5.74 -0.32 6.10
N TYR A 114 5.78 -1.22 5.11
CA TYR A 114 5.78 -0.79 3.71
C TYR A 114 4.35 -0.33 3.33
N PRO A 115 4.11 0.94 2.96
CA PRO A 115 2.77 1.45 2.73
C PRO A 115 2.02 0.72 1.59
N PRO A 116 0.68 0.72 1.60
CA PRO A 116 -0.19 1.47 2.51
C PRO A 116 -0.34 0.82 3.89
N ASN A 117 -0.41 1.64 4.95
CA ASN A 117 -0.57 1.18 6.34
C ASN A 117 -1.95 1.54 6.93
N GLY A 118 -2.92 1.78 6.05
CA GLY A 118 -4.27 2.21 6.40
C GLY A 118 -5.07 2.69 5.19
N HIS A 119 -6.39 2.76 5.34
CA HIS A 119 -7.25 3.43 4.36
C HIS A 119 -6.79 4.87 4.14
N ARG A 120 -6.66 5.28 2.87
CA ARG A 120 -6.22 6.61 2.46
C ARG A 120 -4.86 7.03 3.07
N CYS A 121 -3.98 6.05 3.32
CA CYS A 121 -2.60 6.32 3.68
C CYS A 121 -1.96 7.19 2.58
N ARG A 122 -1.04 8.09 2.93
CA ARG A 122 -0.27 8.89 1.96
C ARG A 122 1.24 8.82 2.22
N CYS A 123 1.62 7.97 3.16
CA CYS A 123 3.02 7.73 3.48
C CYS A 123 3.70 6.97 2.34
N ARG A 124 5.00 7.13 2.23
CA ARG A 124 5.83 6.51 1.17
C ARG A 124 7.15 5.99 1.74
N ILE A 125 7.78 5.09 0.98
CA ILE A 125 9.18 4.72 1.21
C ILE A 125 10.08 5.51 0.27
N MET A 126 11.00 6.26 0.86
CA MET A 126 12.08 6.97 0.19
C MET A 126 13.37 6.16 0.28
N THR A 127 14.17 6.17 -0.78
CA THR A 127 15.51 5.57 -0.80
C THR A 127 16.54 6.63 -0.42
N VAL A 128 17.37 6.34 0.57
CA VAL A 128 18.45 7.20 1.07
C VAL A 128 19.78 6.50 0.81
N PRO A 129 20.78 7.11 0.15
CA PRO A 129 22.06 6.46 -0.10
C PRO A 129 22.68 5.94 1.21
N VAL A 130 23.31 4.76 1.18
CA VAL A 130 23.86 4.12 2.39
C VAL A 130 24.83 5.03 3.14
N GLU A 131 25.62 5.79 2.41
CA GLU A 131 26.61 6.75 2.93
C GLU A 131 25.99 7.99 3.59
N GLU A 132 24.73 8.31 3.28
CA GLU A 132 23.98 9.43 3.86
C GLU A 132 23.00 8.99 4.96
N ALA A 133 22.72 7.69 5.05
CA ALA A 133 21.67 7.16 5.91
C ALA A 133 22.08 7.14 7.39
N THR A 134 21.25 7.73 8.24
CA THR A 134 21.30 7.52 9.70
C THR A 134 20.26 6.46 10.11
N VAL A 135 20.73 5.25 10.44
CA VAL A 135 19.85 4.14 10.82
C VAL A 135 19.18 4.42 12.16
N THR A 136 17.84 4.36 12.17
CA THR A 136 17.02 4.60 13.37
C THR A 136 17.07 3.42 14.34
N ASP A 137 17.20 3.67 15.64
CA ASP A 137 17.12 2.63 16.69
C ASP A 137 15.70 2.02 16.75
N LYS A 138 15.62 0.68 16.77
CA LYS A 138 14.36 -0.08 16.87
C LYS A 138 13.53 0.26 18.11
N ARG A 139 14.14 0.78 19.17
CA ARG A 139 13.44 1.21 20.38
C ARG A 139 12.53 2.42 20.14
N ARG A 140 12.83 3.28 19.15
CA ARG A 140 12.01 4.45 18.78
C ARG A 140 10.61 4.05 18.30
N ILE A 141 10.50 2.88 17.67
CA ILE A 141 9.30 2.42 16.95
C ILE A 141 8.49 1.35 17.70
N ALA A 142 8.94 0.93 18.88
CA ALA A 142 8.43 -0.27 19.57
C ALA A 142 6.93 -0.25 19.92
N ARG A 143 6.25 0.88 19.76
CA ARG A 143 4.82 1.06 20.06
C ARG A 143 3.97 1.48 18.85
N ALA A 144 4.58 1.74 17.70
CA ALA A 144 3.85 2.09 16.50
C ALA A 144 3.33 0.81 15.84
N ALA A 145 2.05 0.79 15.46
CA ALA A 145 1.47 -0.24 14.60
C ALA A 145 0.73 0.40 13.41
N PRO A 146 0.72 -0.26 12.24
CA PRO A 146 -0.21 0.06 11.16
C PRO A 146 -1.66 0.00 11.66
N ASP A 147 -2.58 0.56 10.86
CA ASP A 147 -4.00 0.46 11.21
C ASP A 147 -4.46 -1.02 11.22
N PRO A 148 -5.49 -1.37 12.01
CA PRO A 148 -5.96 -2.75 12.08
C PRO A 148 -6.29 -3.32 10.69
N GLY A 149 -5.70 -4.46 10.35
CA GLY A 149 -5.85 -5.11 9.04
C GLY A 149 -4.88 -4.62 7.95
N TRP A 150 -3.95 -3.71 8.25
CA TRP A 150 -3.01 -3.11 7.28
C TRP A 150 -1.54 -3.43 7.58
N SER A 151 -1.26 -4.54 8.28
CA SER A 151 0.09 -4.95 8.66
C SER A 151 0.77 -5.86 7.64
N SER A 152 0.32 -5.84 6.38
CA SER A 152 0.88 -6.64 5.29
C SER A 152 1.60 -5.76 4.27
N ASN A 153 2.75 -6.21 3.80
CA ASN A 153 3.49 -5.55 2.73
C ASN A 153 2.88 -5.87 1.34
N PRO A 154 2.39 -4.86 0.59
CA PRO A 154 1.85 -5.08 -0.75
C PRO A 154 2.87 -5.61 -1.76
N GLY A 155 4.16 -5.41 -1.50
CA GLY A 155 5.26 -5.94 -2.28
C GLY A 155 5.39 -7.47 -2.25
N GLU A 156 4.84 -8.12 -1.23
CA GLU A 156 4.95 -9.57 -0.98
C GLU A 156 3.67 -10.34 -1.35
N TRP A 157 2.68 -9.71 -1.98
CA TRP A 157 1.36 -10.32 -2.25
C TRP A 157 1.31 -11.28 -3.46
N MET A 158 2.39 -11.43 -4.23
CA MET A 158 2.36 -12.08 -5.55
C MET A 158 3.53 -13.03 -5.84
N ASP A 159 4.27 -13.47 -4.81
CA ASP A 159 5.33 -14.49 -4.93
C ASP A 159 4.93 -15.82 -4.27
#